data_AF-A0AAW5FMQ1-F1
#
_entry.id   AF-A0AAW5FMQ1-F1
#
_cell.length_a   1.000
_cell.length_b   1.000
_cell.length_c   1.000
_cell.angle_alpha   90.00
_cell.angle_beta   90.00
_cell.angle_gamma   90.00
#
_symmetry.space_group_name_H-M   'P 1'
#
loop_
_entity.id
_entity.type
_entity.pdbx_description
1 polymer ?
#
loop_
_entity_poly.entity_id
_entity_poly.type
_entity_poly.pdbx_seq_one_letter_code
_entity_poly.pdbx_strand_id
1 'polypeptide(L)'
;MFTAGPSIVRARRDKLWPELYTEYDARHLKQEVFNRNLIATNEAEAFISAWAADEERHTDSFIRIMELVAGESEKDLRDRLEARSHSFSAINEYLKDEFSLIVMIAFDEMCTCRAYAADREFYAGLGSSFLRCLREVVADEAVHSMNAVNVLRARYCERIPEIGEILDSLIRSVGDDPDYTGTFVLDYFGENYTKQMFVNCRAAVLRNVGKPRTAAVTD
;
A
#
# COMPACT_ATOMS: atom_id res chain seq x y z
N MET A 1 15.48 26.05 0.37
CA MET A 1 15.74 25.33 -0.90
C MET A 1 16.88 24.36 -0.63
N PHE A 2 16.67 23.05 -0.80
CA PHE A 2 17.73 22.07 -0.60
C PHE A 2 18.78 22.22 -1.70
N THR A 3 19.94 22.80 -1.40
CA THR A 3 21.04 22.88 -2.38
C THR A 3 21.79 21.56 -2.38
N ALA A 4 21.49 20.69 -3.34
CA ALA A 4 22.17 19.43 -3.57
C ALA A 4 22.74 19.37 -4.99
N GLY A 5 23.85 18.66 -5.16
CA GLY A 5 24.42 18.44 -6.49
C GLY A 5 23.49 17.61 -7.39
N PRO A 6 23.61 17.71 -8.74
CA PRO A 6 22.71 17.03 -9.67
C PRO A 6 22.61 15.50 -9.50
N SER A 7 23.70 14.85 -9.07
CA SER A 7 23.72 13.40 -8.81
C SER A 7 22.86 13.00 -7.59
N ILE A 8 22.88 13.82 -6.54
CA ILE A 8 22.09 13.59 -5.32
C ILE A 8 20.62 13.83 -5.59
N VAL A 9 20.29 14.87 -6.36
CA VAL A 9 18.91 15.14 -6.80
C VAL A 9 18.36 13.97 -7.60
N ARG A 10 19.15 13.43 -8.54
CA ARG A 10 18.78 12.24 -9.32
C ARG A 10 18.55 11.02 -8.44
N ALA A 11 19.46 10.71 -7.53
CA ALA A 11 19.31 9.57 -6.63
C ALA A 11 18.05 9.66 -5.75
N ARG A 12 17.72 10.86 -5.25
CA ARG A 12 16.48 11.09 -4.49
C ARG A 12 15.24 10.86 -5.33
N ARG A 13 15.22 11.42 -6.54
CA ARG A 13 14.14 11.22 -7.51
C ARG A 13 13.95 9.75 -7.84
N ASP A 14 15.03 9.01 -8.10
CA ASP A 14 14.97 7.61 -8.48
C ASP A 14 14.41 6.73 -7.33
N LYS A 15 14.64 7.12 -6.07
CA LYS A 15 14.03 6.47 -4.89
C LYS A 15 12.57 6.87 -4.66
N LEU A 16 12.24 8.16 -4.77
CA LEU A 16 10.93 8.71 -4.41
C LEU A 16 9.88 8.57 -5.51
N TRP A 17 10.29 8.52 -6.78
CA TRP A 17 9.34 8.40 -7.89
C TRP A 17 8.50 7.12 -7.81
N PRO A 18 9.08 5.95 -7.49
CA PRO A 18 8.31 4.74 -7.20
C PRO A 18 7.32 4.85 -6.05
N GLU A 19 7.73 5.48 -4.95
CA GLU A 19 6.85 5.69 -3.81
C GLU A 19 5.66 6.56 -4.22
N LEU A 20 5.92 7.68 -4.91
CA LEU A 20 4.86 8.57 -5.40
C LEU A 20 3.89 7.87 -6.36
N TYR A 21 4.39 7.17 -7.38
CA TYR A 21 3.48 6.60 -8.36
C TYR A 21 2.66 5.46 -7.77
N THR A 22 3.17 4.73 -6.78
CA THR A 22 2.41 3.65 -6.15
C THR A 22 1.24 4.22 -5.40
N GLU A 23 1.44 5.22 -4.53
CA GLU A 23 0.33 5.88 -3.81
C GLU A 23 -0.69 6.47 -4.78
N TYR A 24 -0.21 7.08 -5.87
CA TYR A 24 -1.10 7.60 -6.90
C TYR A 24 -1.97 6.49 -7.50
N ASP A 25 -1.39 5.32 -7.77
CA ASP A 25 -2.04 4.24 -8.50
C ASP A 25 -3.19 3.58 -7.66
N ALA A 26 -3.32 3.88 -6.36
CA ALA A 26 -4.43 3.45 -5.50
C ALA A 26 -5.81 3.84 -6.06
N ARG A 27 -5.88 5.01 -6.72
CA ARG A 27 -7.12 5.50 -7.38
C ARG A 27 -7.62 4.56 -8.46
N HIS A 28 -6.69 3.92 -9.18
CA HIS A 28 -7.03 3.00 -10.26
C HIS A 28 -7.54 1.69 -9.70
N LEU A 29 -6.93 1.20 -8.60
CA LEU A 29 -7.47 0.05 -7.87
C LEU A 29 -8.88 0.34 -7.34
N LYS A 30 -9.12 1.50 -6.72
CA LYS A 30 -10.46 1.90 -6.27
C LYS A 30 -11.47 1.90 -7.43
N GLN A 31 -11.10 2.48 -8.57
CA GLN A 31 -11.96 2.52 -9.74
C GLN A 31 -12.26 1.12 -10.28
N GLU A 32 -11.26 0.23 -10.33
CA GLU A 32 -11.43 -1.15 -10.76
C GLU A 32 -12.35 -1.95 -9.83
N VAL A 33 -12.18 -1.78 -8.51
CA VAL A 33 -13.03 -2.36 -7.47
C VAL A 33 -14.49 -1.92 -7.65
N PHE A 34 -14.72 -0.64 -7.94
CA PHE A 34 -16.06 -0.11 -8.20
C PHE A 34 -16.65 -0.62 -9.52
N ASN A 35 -15.86 -0.62 -10.61
CA ASN A 35 -16.29 -1.11 -11.92
C ASN A 35 -16.74 -2.57 -11.89
N ARG A 36 -16.08 -3.38 -11.06
CA ARG A 36 -16.39 -4.80 -10.87
C ARG A 36 -17.50 -5.05 -9.84
N ASN A 37 -17.97 -4.01 -9.15
CA ASN A 37 -18.95 -4.13 -8.08
C ASN A 37 -18.51 -5.16 -7.01
N LEU A 38 -17.24 -5.11 -6.60
CA LEU A 38 -16.68 -6.09 -5.66
C LEU A 38 -17.11 -5.87 -4.22
N ILE A 39 -17.51 -4.64 -3.85
CA ILE A 39 -17.85 -4.30 -2.47
C ILE A 39 -19.32 -4.59 -2.22
N ALA A 40 -19.58 -5.53 -1.32
CA ALA A 40 -20.88 -6.03 -0.92
C ALA A 40 -21.26 -5.65 0.53
N THR A 41 -20.29 -5.29 1.39
CA THR A 41 -20.57 -4.96 2.79
C THR A 41 -20.27 -3.50 3.13
N ASN A 42 -21.07 -2.93 4.05
CA ASN A 42 -20.91 -1.55 4.51
C ASN A 42 -19.55 -1.32 5.19
N GLU A 43 -19.00 -2.33 5.89
CA GLU A 43 -17.70 -2.25 6.54
C GLU A 43 -16.57 -2.20 5.52
N ALA A 44 -16.66 -2.99 4.44
CA ALA A 44 -15.70 -2.91 3.35
C ALA A 44 -15.83 -1.59 2.58
N GLU A 45 -17.06 -1.08 2.36
CA GLU A 45 -17.26 0.24 1.74
C GLU A 45 -16.65 1.37 2.56
N ALA A 46 -16.89 1.37 3.88
CA ALA A 46 -16.32 2.35 4.79
C ALA A 46 -14.79 2.25 4.82
N PHE A 47 -14.24 1.03 4.85
CA PHE A 47 -12.81 0.79 4.79
C PHE A 47 -12.18 1.32 3.49
N ILE A 48 -12.66 0.87 2.32
CA ILE A 48 -12.11 1.26 1.01
C ILE A 48 -12.23 2.78 0.78
N SER A 49 -13.30 3.39 1.27
CA SER A 49 -13.48 4.84 1.16
C SER A 49 -12.46 5.62 1.99
N ALA A 50 -12.21 5.19 3.22
CA ALA A 50 -11.22 5.80 4.10
C ALA A 50 -9.79 5.56 3.58
N TRP A 51 -9.45 4.30 3.29
CA TRP A 51 -8.18 3.89 2.68
C TRP A 51 -7.84 4.73 1.45
N ALA A 52 -8.74 4.82 0.47
CA ALA A 52 -8.46 5.59 -0.73
C ALA A 52 -8.32 7.11 -0.49
N ALA A 53 -8.97 7.64 0.55
CA ALA A 53 -8.78 9.05 0.92
C ALA A 53 -7.41 9.28 1.59
N ASP A 54 -6.86 8.26 2.24
CA ASP A 54 -5.54 8.29 2.85
C ASP A 54 -4.46 8.19 1.76
N GLU A 55 -4.63 7.31 0.76
CA GLU A 55 -3.67 7.21 -0.37
C GLU A 55 -3.59 8.45 -1.26
N GLU A 56 -4.70 9.16 -1.44
CA GLU A 56 -4.66 10.47 -2.12
C GLU A 56 -3.85 11.50 -1.29
N ARG A 57 -3.95 11.47 0.05
CA ARG A 57 -3.12 12.34 0.91
C ARG A 57 -1.66 11.92 0.90
N HIS A 58 -1.36 10.62 0.82
CA HIS A 58 0.00 10.12 0.66
C HIS A 58 0.59 10.63 -0.66
N THR A 59 -0.15 10.50 -1.75
CA THR A 59 0.20 11.04 -3.07
C THR A 59 0.56 12.54 -2.99
N ASP A 60 -0.31 13.36 -2.40
CA ASP A 60 -0.07 14.79 -2.27
C ASP A 60 1.17 15.10 -1.40
N SER A 61 1.38 14.31 -0.34
CA SER A 61 2.57 14.39 0.50
C SER A 61 3.83 14.09 -0.32
N PHE A 62 3.84 13.03 -1.10
CA PHE A 62 4.95 12.64 -1.95
C PHE A 62 5.25 13.64 -3.07
N ILE A 63 4.23 14.23 -3.68
CA ILE A 63 4.38 15.36 -4.61
C ILE A 63 5.13 16.48 -3.90
N ARG A 64 4.70 16.86 -2.70
CA ARG A 64 5.34 17.91 -1.92
C ARG A 64 6.80 17.57 -1.58
N ILE A 65 7.10 16.31 -1.29
CA ILE A 65 8.48 15.86 -1.07
C ILE A 65 9.30 16.05 -2.34
N MET A 66 8.81 15.56 -3.49
CA MET A 66 9.48 15.65 -4.78
C MET A 66 9.76 17.11 -5.19
N GLU A 67 8.82 18.02 -4.98
CA GLU A 67 9.05 19.46 -5.20
C GLU A 67 10.22 20.00 -4.36
N LEU A 68 10.28 19.63 -3.09
CA LEU A 68 11.26 20.18 -2.15
C LEU A 68 12.65 19.58 -2.32
N VAL A 69 12.74 18.28 -2.62
CA VAL A 69 14.01 17.53 -2.59
C VAL A 69 14.60 17.26 -3.96
N ALA A 70 13.76 17.29 -5.01
CA ALA A 70 14.14 17.09 -6.40
C ALA A 70 13.87 18.31 -7.31
N GLY A 71 13.08 19.29 -6.85
CA GLY A 71 12.78 20.50 -7.61
C GLY A 71 11.87 20.25 -8.82
N GLU A 72 11.15 19.13 -8.84
CA GLU A 72 10.15 18.84 -9.87
C GLU A 72 8.88 19.65 -9.60
N SER A 73 8.18 20.09 -10.65
CA SER A 73 6.92 20.82 -10.46
C SER A 73 5.77 19.85 -10.21
N GLU A 74 4.81 20.22 -9.35
CA GLU A 74 3.59 19.42 -9.15
C GLU A 74 2.88 19.12 -10.48
N LYS A 75 2.80 20.10 -11.38
CA LYS A 75 2.18 19.93 -12.69
C LYS A 75 2.86 18.82 -13.49
N ASP A 76 4.19 18.85 -13.62
CA ASP A 76 4.92 17.86 -14.40
C ASP A 76 4.84 16.46 -13.77
N LEU A 77 4.82 16.40 -12.42
CA LEU A 77 4.62 15.15 -11.69
C LEU A 77 3.24 14.55 -11.99
N ARG A 78 2.16 15.34 -11.89
CA ARG A 78 0.80 14.89 -12.18
C ARG A 78 0.63 14.50 -13.64
N ASP A 79 1.14 15.29 -14.59
CA ASP A 79 1.08 14.98 -16.02
C ASP A 79 1.79 13.64 -16.31
N ARG A 80 2.91 13.34 -15.62
CA ARG A 80 3.61 12.04 -15.72
C ARG A 80 2.86 10.90 -15.06
N LEU A 81 2.18 11.14 -13.94
CA LEU A 81 1.37 10.14 -13.25
C LEU A 81 0.16 9.74 -14.10
N GLU A 82 -0.55 10.72 -14.65
CA GLU A 82 -1.71 10.50 -15.54
C GLU A 82 -1.35 9.77 -16.84
N ALA A 83 -0.12 9.92 -17.33
CA ALA A 83 0.34 9.26 -18.55
C ALA A 83 0.70 7.77 -18.36
N ARG A 84 0.68 7.27 -17.11
CA ARG A 84 1.00 5.86 -16.82
C ARG A 84 -0.13 4.94 -17.27
N SER A 85 0.22 3.70 -17.57
CA SER A 85 -0.72 2.64 -17.91
C SER A 85 -0.89 1.68 -16.75
N HIS A 86 -2.11 1.13 -16.61
CA HIS A 86 -2.48 0.25 -15.51
C HIS A 86 -3.10 -1.05 -16.05
N SER A 87 -2.76 -2.18 -15.45
CA SER A 87 -3.27 -3.50 -15.85
C SER A 87 -3.49 -4.40 -14.65
N PHE A 88 -4.75 -4.69 -14.35
CA PHE A 88 -5.15 -5.58 -13.25
C PHE A 88 -5.11 -7.08 -13.59
N SER A 89 -4.60 -7.43 -14.78
CA SER A 89 -4.62 -8.81 -15.28
C SER A 89 -3.84 -9.79 -14.39
N ALA A 90 -2.71 -9.36 -13.82
CA ALA A 90 -1.86 -10.18 -12.96
C ALA A 90 -2.52 -10.51 -11.61
N ILE A 91 -3.43 -9.66 -11.13
CA ILE A 91 -4.09 -9.80 -9.83
C ILE A 91 -5.57 -10.18 -9.94
N ASN A 92 -6.01 -10.57 -11.13
CA ASN A 92 -7.42 -10.83 -11.43
C ASN A 92 -8.03 -11.93 -10.54
N GLU A 93 -7.22 -12.90 -10.08
CA GLU A 93 -7.65 -13.93 -9.14
C GLU A 93 -8.04 -13.36 -7.77
N TYR A 94 -7.42 -12.26 -7.34
CA TYR A 94 -7.71 -11.61 -6.07
C TYR A 94 -8.81 -10.55 -6.19
N LEU A 95 -9.16 -10.16 -7.42
CA LEU A 95 -10.28 -9.28 -7.76
C LEU A 95 -11.55 -10.06 -8.15
N LYS A 96 -11.75 -11.25 -7.57
CA LYS A 96 -12.90 -12.13 -7.83
C LYS A 96 -14.07 -11.95 -6.86
N ASP A 97 -13.77 -11.55 -5.62
CA ASP A 97 -14.76 -11.28 -4.56
C ASP A 97 -14.20 -10.30 -3.52
N GLU A 98 -15.07 -9.70 -2.70
CA GLU A 98 -14.70 -8.77 -1.62
C GLU A 98 -13.66 -9.40 -0.68
N PHE A 99 -13.85 -10.67 -0.31
CA PHE A 99 -12.96 -11.34 0.64
C PHE A 99 -11.52 -11.42 0.15
N SER A 100 -11.31 -11.88 -1.08
CA SER A 100 -9.99 -12.03 -1.70
C SER A 100 -9.30 -10.67 -1.87
N LEU A 101 -10.06 -9.65 -2.24
CA LEU A 101 -9.58 -8.26 -2.32
C LEU A 101 -9.10 -7.76 -0.96
N ILE A 102 -9.90 -7.91 0.09
CA ILE A 102 -9.55 -7.42 1.43
C ILE A 102 -8.37 -8.21 2.02
N VAL A 103 -8.24 -9.52 1.72
CA VAL A 103 -7.05 -10.30 2.10
C VAL A 103 -5.78 -9.76 1.42
N MET A 104 -5.86 -9.47 0.12
CA MET A 104 -4.75 -8.91 -0.65
C MET A 104 -4.33 -7.55 -0.09
N ILE A 105 -5.28 -6.63 0.11
CA ILE A 105 -4.98 -5.31 0.70
C ILE A 105 -4.38 -5.48 2.10
N ALA A 106 -4.97 -6.28 2.99
CA ALA A 106 -4.43 -6.48 4.34
C ALA A 106 -2.95 -6.92 4.35
N PHE A 107 -2.56 -7.75 3.40
CA PHE A 107 -1.18 -8.22 3.23
C PHE A 107 -0.27 -7.16 2.63
N ASP A 108 -0.73 -6.51 1.58
CA ASP A 108 0.03 -5.49 0.87
C ASP A 108 0.37 -4.32 1.79
N GLU A 109 -0.63 -3.78 2.49
CA GLU A 109 -0.47 -2.70 3.47
C GLU A 109 0.50 -3.06 4.60
N MET A 110 0.50 -4.33 5.05
CA MET A 110 1.46 -4.80 6.04
C MET A 110 2.89 -4.85 5.47
N CYS A 111 3.04 -5.13 4.18
CA CYS A 111 4.33 -5.08 3.49
C CYS A 111 4.80 -3.63 3.32
N THR A 112 3.95 -2.75 2.82
CA THR A 112 4.23 -1.32 2.61
C THR A 112 4.60 -0.63 3.92
N CYS A 113 3.84 -0.86 5.00
CA CYS A 113 4.16 -0.38 6.35
C CYS A 113 5.59 -0.73 6.78
N ARG A 114 6.04 -1.96 6.53
CA ARG A 114 7.39 -2.42 6.89
C ARG A 114 8.47 -1.90 5.97
N ALA A 115 8.19 -1.78 4.68
CA ALA A 115 9.12 -1.21 3.71
C ALA A 115 9.39 0.26 4.05
N TYR A 116 8.34 1.06 4.30
CA TYR A 116 8.49 2.44 4.74
C TYR A 116 9.19 2.56 6.09
N ALA A 117 8.89 1.69 7.05
CA ALA A 117 9.61 1.68 8.33
C ALA A 117 11.12 1.41 8.16
N ALA A 118 11.51 0.60 7.16
CA ALA A 118 12.92 0.33 6.84
C ALA A 118 13.62 1.52 6.16
N ASP A 119 12.89 2.36 5.42
CA ASP A 119 13.43 3.56 4.75
C ASP A 119 13.66 4.76 5.69
N ARG A 120 13.50 4.57 7.00
CA ARG A 120 13.66 5.61 8.02
C ARG A 120 14.95 6.43 7.88
N GLU A 121 16.07 5.78 7.56
CA GLU A 121 17.37 6.45 7.43
C GLU A 121 17.44 7.38 6.22
N PHE A 122 16.85 6.96 5.09
CA PHE A 122 16.76 7.79 3.89
C PHE A 122 16.00 9.09 4.20
N TYR A 123 14.81 8.98 4.80
CA TYR A 123 13.99 10.14 5.16
C TYR A 123 14.61 11.01 6.25
N ALA A 124 15.32 10.41 7.21
CA ALA A 124 16.10 11.17 8.19
C ALA A 124 17.17 12.02 7.51
N GLY A 125 17.81 11.51 6.44
CA GLY A 125 18.78 12.23 5.62
C GLY A 125 18.20 13.39 4.81
N LEU A 126 16.88 13.38 4.54
CA LEU A 126 16.17 14.50 3.91
C LEU A 126 15.80 15.60 4.92
N GLY A 127 15.62 15.24 6.19
CA GLY A 127 15.37 16.17 7.30
C GLY A 127 14.20 15.76 8.18
N SER A 128 14.10 16.40 9.35
CA SER A 128 13.13 16.00 10.40
C SER A 128 11.67 16.07 9.96
N SER A 129 11.30 17.01 9.08
CA SER A 129 9.93 17.12 8.56
C SER A 129 9.55 15.95 7.67
N PHE A 130 10.48 15.47 6.83
CA PHE A 130 10.26 14.31 5.97
C PHE A 130 10.19 13.03 6.78
N LEU A 131 11.05 12.90 7.79
CA LEU A 131 10.98 11.79 8.73
C LEU A 131 9.68 11.78 9.54
N ARG A 132 9.06 12.93 9.79
CA ARG A 132 7.73 13.00 10.40
C ARG A 132 6.65 12.53 9.42
N CYS A 133 6.68 13.02 8.19
CA CYS A 133 5.77 12.58 7.12
C CYS A 133 5.83 11.06 6.92
N LEU A 134 7.02 10.47 6.84
CA LEU A 134 7.17 9.01 6.76
C LEU A 134 6.53 8.29 7.96
N ARG A 135 6.65 8.83 9.18
CA ARG A 135 6.03 8.21 10.36
C ARG A 135 4.51 8.26 10.32
N GLU A 136 3.95 9.29 9.72
CA GLU A 136 2.51 9.43 9.52
C GLU A 136 2.04 8.39 8.50
N VAL A 137 2.69 8.29 7.33
CA VAL A 137 2.41 7.25 6.31
C VAL A 137 2.51 5.84 6.90
N VAL A 138 3.61 5.51 7.61
CA VAL A 138 3.78 4.20 8.26
C VAL A 138 2.65 3.89 9.26
N ALA A 139 2.14 4.90 9.95
CA ALA A 139 1.02 4.73 10.89
C ALA A 139 -0.29 4.48 10.13
N ASP A 140 -0.53 5.19 9.03
CA ASP A 140 -1.69 5.03 8.18
C ASP A 140 -1.69 3.62 7.54
N GLU A 141 -0.57 3.12 7.00
CA GLU A 141 -0.50 1.74 6.46
C GLU A 141 -0.76 0.66 7.52
N ALA A 142 -0.28 0.89 8.75
CA ALA A 142 -0.58 -0.01 9.86
C ALA A 142 -2.09 -0.02 10.17
N VAL A 143 -2.74 1.13 10.10
CA VAL A 143 -4.19 1.28 10.25
C VAL A 143 -4.93 0.63 9.08
N HIS A 144 -4.49 0.82 7.83
CA HIS A 144 -5.06 0.19 6.64
C HIS A 144 -5.08 -1.33 6.76
N SER A 145 -3.91 -1.93 7.03
CA SER A 145 -3.79 -3.38 7.22
C SER A 145 -4.71 -3.89 8.34
N MET A 146 -4.76 -3.16 9.47
CA MET A 146 -5.59 -3.57 10.61
C MET A 146 -7.09 -3.38 10.36
N ASN A 147 -7.50 -2.36 9.62
CA ASN A 147 -8.88 -2.15 9.24
C ASN A 147 -9.35 -3.24 8.26
N ALA A 148 -8.53 -3.60 7.27
CA ALA A 148 -8.79 -4.74 6.40
C ALA A 148 -8.94 -6.04 7.21
N VAL A 149 -8.03 -6.31 8.17
CA VAL A 149 -8.17 -7.44 9.10
C VAL A 149 -9.47 -7.38 9.89
N ASN A 150 -9.89 -6.21 10.36
CA ASN A 150 -11.13 -6.07 11.11
C ASN A 150 -12.36 -6.34 10.23
N VAL A 151 -12.36 -5.93 8.97
CA VAL A 151 -13.40 -6.30 7.99
C VAL A 151 -13.46 -7.83 7.83
N LEU A 152 -12.32 -8.48 7.60
CA LEU A 152 -12.24 -9.96 7.47
C LEU A 152 -12.81 -10.66 8.71
N ARG A 153 -12.41 -10.20 9.90
CA ARG A 153 -12.89 -10.75 11.16
C ARG A 153 -14.37 -10.49 11.38
N ALA A 154 -14.89 -9.35 10.92
CA ALA A 154 -16.27 -8.91 11.07
C ALA A 154 -17.24 -9.67 10.16
N ARG A 155 -16.84 -9.91 8.90
CA ARG A 155 -17.73 -10.36 7.82
C ARG A 155 -17.43 -11.74 7.26
N TYR A 156 -16.21 -12.24 7.43
CA TYR A 156 -15.72 -13.45 6.77
C TYR A 156 -15.08 -14.42 7.75
N CYS A 157 -15.65 -14.56 8.95
CA CYS A 157 -15.06 -15.36 10.02
C CYS A 157 -14.99 -16.85 9.65
N GLU A 158 -15.96 -17.34 8.88
CA GLU A 158 -16.04 -18.69 8.33
C GLU A 158 -14.99 -18.96 7.25
N ARG A 159 -14.52 -17.91 6.56
CA ARG A 159 -13.50 -18.00 5.50
C ARG A 159 -12.08 -17.74 6.00
N ILE A 160 -11.88 -17.40 7.27
CA ILE A 160 -10.54 -17.21 7.86
C ILE A 160 -9.57 -18.36 7.55
N PRO A 161 -9.98 -19.65 7.56
CA PRO A 161 -9.10 -20.76 7.18
C PRO A 161 -8.51 -20.67 5.77
N GLU A 162 -9.20 -20.00 4.83
CA GLU A 162 -8.75 -19.83 3.43
C GLU A 162 -7.62 -18.80 3.28
N ILE A 163 -7.48 -17.87 4.25
CA ILE A 163 -6.55 -16.73 4.15
C ILE A 163 -5.12 -17.21 3.93
N GLY A 164 -4.69 -18.27 4.62
CA GLY A 164 -3.33 -18.80 4.49
C GLY A 164 -2.98 -19.17 3.06
N GLU A 165 -3.89 -19.85 2.36
CA GLU A 165 -3.69 -20.29 0.97
C GLU A 165 -3.68 -19.11 0.00
N ILE A 166 -4.53 -18.10 0.22
CA ILE A 166 -4.53 -16.87 -0.59
C ILE A 166 -3.20 -16.14 -0.43
N LEU A 167 -2.70 -15.98 0.81
CA LEU A 167 -1.41 -15.34 1.07
C LEU A 167 -0.25 -16.12 0.45
N ASP A 168 -0.29 -17.46 0.50
CA ASP A 168 0.72 -18.30 -0.15
C ASP A 168 0.66 -18.19 -1.68
N SER A 169 -0.53 -17.99 -2.25
CA SER A 169 -0.71 -17.67 -3.67
C SER A 169 -0.08 -16.32 -4.01
N LEU A 170 -0.40 -15.26 -3.26
CA LEU A 170 0.12 -13.90 -3.44
C LEU A 170 1.65 -13.86 -3.40
N ILE A 171 2.26 -14.51 -2.41
CA ILE A 171 3.71 -14.54 -2.28
C ILE A 171 4.38 -15.25 -3.47
N ARG A 172 3.71 -16.26 -4.05
CA ARG A 172 4.22 -16.94 -5.26
C ARG A 172 4.04 -16.10 -6.52
N SER A 173 2.97 -15.32 -6.63
CA SER A 173 2.69 -14.50 -7.81
C SER A 173 3.62 -13.31 -7.94
N VAL A 174 4.17 -12.81 -6.82
CA VAL A 174 5.13 -11.69 -6.78
C VAL A 174 6.46 -12.03 -7.47
N GLY A 175 6.81 -13.29 -7.71
CA GLY A 175 8.03 -13.64 -8.47
C GLY A 175 9.34 -13.11 -7.85
N ASP A 176 10.44 -13.21 -8.60
CA ASP A 176 11.74 -12.61 -8.21
C ASP A 176 11.93 -11.18 -8.78
N ASP A 177 11.10 -10.76 -9.74
CA ASP A 177 11.05 -9.41 -10.34
C ASP A 177 9.74 -9.24 -11.16
N PRO A 178 8.61 -8.88 -10.54
CA PRO A 178 7.38 -8.65 -11.28
C PRO A 178 7.43 -7.27 -11.94
N ASP A 179 7.15 -7.19 -13.24
CA ASP A 179 6.94 -5.91 -13.91
C ASP A 179 5.84 -5.15 -13.17
N TYR A 180 6.13 -3.93 -12.71
CA TYR A 180 5.14 -3.08 -12.07
C TYR A 180 4.01 -2.75 -13.06
N THR A 181 2.77 -3.07 -12.70
CA THR A 181 1.61 -2.94 -13.62
C THR A 181 0.60 -1.86 -13.25
N GLY A 182 0.88 -1.02 -12.25
CA GLY A 182 0.00 0.10 -11.90
C GLY A 182 -1.25 -0.34 -11.16
N THR A 183 -1.10 -1.31 -10.28
CA THR A 183 -2.18 -1.88 -9.50
C THR A 183 -2.21 -1.40 -8.05
N PHE A 184 -1.24 -0.57 -7.64
CA PHE A 184 -0.94 -0.19 -6.25
C PHE A 184 -0.45 -1.38 -5.41
N VAL A 185 -1.21 -2.47 -5.39
CA VAL A 185 -0.89 -3.69 -4.65
C VAL A 185 0.12 -4.61 -5.36
N LEU A 186 0.91 -5.36 -4.59
CA LEU A 186 1.85 -6.39 -5.06
C LEU A 186 2.93 -5.89 -6.02
N ASP A 187 3.12 -4.59 -6.00
CA ASP A 187 3.82 -3.81 -7.01
C ASP A 187 5.12 -3.31 -6.35
N TYR A 188 5.88 -4.27 -5.83
CA TYR A 188 6.97 -4.06 -4.88
C TYR A 188 8.28 -3.62 -5.54
N PHE A 189 8.84 -2.50 -5.08
CA PHE A 189 10.09 -1.95 -5.62
C PHE A 189 11.11 -1.70 -4.50
N GLY A 190 12.39 -1.93 -4.82
CA GLY A 190 13.50 -1.69 -3.91
C GLY A 190 13.83 -2.87 -2.98
N GLU A 191 14.94 -2.71 -2.25
CA GLU A 191 15.61 -3.83 -1.54
C GLU A 191 14.89 -4.29 -0.27
N ASN A 192 13.92 -3.51 0.22
CA ASN A 192 13.20 -3.81 1.46
C ASN A 192 12.19 -4.97 1.29
N TYR A 193 11.69 -5.21 0.07
CA TYR A 193 10.71 -6.24 -0.24
C TYR A 193 11.36 -7.61 -0.42
N THR A 194 11.72 -8.24 0.70
CA THR A 194 12.38 -9.56 0.71
C THR A 194 11.40 -10.71 0.94
N LYS A 195 11.77 -11.92 0.50
CA LYS A 195 11.02 -13.17 0.82
C LYS A 195 10.79 -13.32 2.33
N GLN A 196 11.78 -12.95 3.15
CA GLN A 196 11.65 -13.00 4.60
C GLN A 196 10.63 -11.97 5.12
N MET A 197 10.58 -10.77 4.53
CA MET A 197 9.57 -9.77 4.86
C MET A 197 8.16 -10.31 4.55
N PHE A 198 7.94 -10.88 3.38
CA PHE A 198 6.65 -11.46 2.99
C PHE A 198 6.19 -12.56 3.95
N VAL A 199 7.09 -13.48 4.34
CA VAL A 199 6.79 -14.51 5.35
C VAL A 199 6.37 -13.88 6.69
N ASN A 200 7.06 -12.82 7.11
CA ASN A 200 6.75 -12.15 8.37
C ASN A 200 5.44 -11.34 8.30
N CYS A 201 5.09 -10.76 7.15
CA CYS A 201 3.82 -10.07 6.91
C CYS A 201 2.67 -11.06 6.90
N ARG A 202 2.81 -12.18 6.18
CA ARG A 202 1.86 -13.30 6.20
C ARG A 202 1.57 -13.77 7.62
N ALA A 203 2.62 -14.04 8.40
CA ALA A 203 2.47 -14.48 9.79
C ALA A 203 1.76 -13.42 10.66
N ALA A 204 2.00 -12.13 10.40
CA ALA A 204 1.33 -11.05 11.12
C ALA A 204 -0.17 -10.96 10.78
N VAL A 205 -0.53 -11.03 9.49
CA VAL A 205 -1.92 -11.04 9.03
C VAL A 205 -2.66 -12.23 9.65
N LEU A 206 -2.13 -13.45 9.50
CA LEU A 206 -2.74 -14.67 10.06
C LEU A 206 -2.93 -14.60 11.57
N ARG A 207 -1.93 -14.09 12.30
CA ARG A 207 -2.04 -13.87 13.74
C ARG A 207 -3.14 -12.88 14.08
N ASN A 208 -3.27 -11.79 13.33
CA ASN A 208 -4.24 -10.73 13.63
C ASN A 208 -5.68 -11.16 13.31
N VAL A 209 -5.92 -11.89 12.21
CA VAL A 209 -7.25 -12.45 11.90
C VAL A 209 -7.66 -13.52 12.91
N GLY A 210 -6.70 -14.30 13.42
CA GLY A 210 -6.93 -15.33 14.43
C GLY A 210 -7.12 -14.82 15.87
N LYS A 211 -6.98 -13.51 16.13
CA LYS A 211 -7.21 -12.96 17.48
C LYS A 211 -8.69 -13.11 17.86
N PRO A 212 -9.00 -13.53 19.10
CA PRO A 212 -10.37 -13.50 19.61
C PRO A 212 -10.98 -12.11 19.41
N ARG A 213 -12.25 -12.04 18.96
CA ARG A 213 -12.96 -10.76 18.99
C ARG A 213 -13.03 -10.33 20.45
N THR A 214 -12.39 -9.21 20.79
CA THR A 214 -12.67 -8.55 22.07
C THR A 214 -14.15 -8.23 22.07
N ALA A 215 -14.90 -8.77 23.03
CA ALA A 215 -16.29 -8.40 23.22
C ALA A 215 -16.36 -6.88 23.33
N ALA A 216 -17.17 -6.24 22.49
CA ALA A 216 -17.52 -4.85 22.71
C ALA A 216 -18.12 -4.79 24.12
N VAL A 217 -17.54 -3.96 24.98
CA VAL A 217 -18.21 -3.56 26.22
C VAL A 217 -19.47 -2.84 25.77
N THR A 218 -20.60 -3.52 25.87
CA THR A 218 -21.91 -2.89 25.77
C THR A 218 -22.08 -2.05 27.04
N ASP A 219 -21.91 -0.73 26.90
CA ASP A 219 -22.46 0.24 27.86
C ASP A 219 -23.96 0.42 27.64
#